data_AF-A0A6C0EAK5-F1
#
_entry.id   AF-A0A6C0EAK5-F1
#
_cell.length_a   1.000
_cell.length_b   1.000
_cell.length_c   1.000
_cell.angle_alpha   90.00
_cell.angle_beta   90.00
_cell.angle_gamma   90.00
#
_symmetry.space_group_name_H-M   'P 1'
#
loop_
_entity.id
_entity.type
_entity.pdbx_description
1 polymer ?
#
loop_
_entity_poly.entity_id
_entity_poly.type
_entity_poly.pdbx_seq_one_letter_code
_entity_poly.pdbx_strand_id
1 'polypeptide(L)'
;MTLIEIIKKCERYTSSTDYRYKKCGNCIVILKPLPDTITNEERLHKSYDNRYRIPINDKYAQYRGNKFYVEKIIDIDTLEDVSQVVNSCYSKKIKYVVNQIVETIFDEEKHKVLGGGIHYFKNIIPAYYWQNDVKNGKYLSWNEDGGLIKKCVYKNGKLDGKYMEFYNDGRAKKICNYKNGVFDGKYIAYNEHGGVMMKCEYVNGQCIVDKSVMEKKN
;
A
#
# COMPACT_ATOMS: atom_id res chain seq x y z
N MET A 1 -10.57 12.17 7.31
CA MET A 1 -10.71 12.95 6.05
C MET A 1 -10.58 12.04 4.84
N THR A 2 -10.93 12.48 3.63
CA THR A 2 -10.95 11.62 2.43
C THR A 2 -9.68 11.78 1.59
N LEU A 3 -9.29 10.71 0.89
CA LEU A 3 -8.20 10.72 -0.09
C LEU A 3 -8.39 11.80 -1.19
N ILE A 4 -9.63 12.20 -1.49
CA ILE A 4 -9.92 13.19 -2.52
C ILE A 4 -9.45 14.58 -2.08
N GLU A 5 -9.66 14.93 -0.81
CA GLU A 5 -9.29 16.24 -0.27
C GLU A 5 -7.77 16.42 -0.25
N ILE A 6 -7.04 15.39 0.18
CA ILE A 6 -5.57 15.45 0.16
C ILE A 6 -5.00 15.50 -1.27
N ILE A 7 -5.60 14.80 -2.23
CA ILE A 7 -5.19 14.90 -3.64
C ILE A 7 -5.40 16.33 -4.16
N LYS A 8 -6.56 16.95 -3.88
CA LYS A 8 -6.82 18.35 -4.26
C LYS A 8 -5.82 19.31 -3.62
N LYS A 9 -5.54 19.17 -2.32
CA LYS A 9 -4.53 19.99 -1.61
C LYS A 9 -3.12 19.82 -2.21
N CYS A 10 -2.83 18.64 -2.75
CA CYS A 10 -1.54 18.28 -3.37
C CYS A 10 -1.53 18.38 -4.89
N GLU A 11 -2.55 18.98 -5.53
CA GLU A 11 -2.77 18.86 -6.98
C GLU A 11 -1.52 19.22 -7.81
N ARG A 12 -0.85 20.33 -7.46
CA ARG A 12 0.39 20.76 -8.13
C ARG A 12 1.49 19.71 -8.15
N TYR A 13 1.55 18.86 -7.11
CA TYR A 13 2.55 17.81 -6.96
C TYR A 13 2.08 16.53 -7.65
N THR A 14 0.80 16.18 -7.50
CA THR A 14 0.24 14.94 -8.06
C THR A 14 0.10 14.97 -9.57
N SER A 15 0.08 16.18 -10.16
CA SER A 15 0.06 16.39 -11.61
C SER A 15 1.46 16.36 -12.25
N SER A 16 2.53 16.19 -11.47
CA SER A 16 3.92 16.06 -11.94
C SER A 16 4.52 14.71 -11.53
N THR A 17 5.47 14.21 -12.32
CA THR A 17 6.27 13.01 -12.04
C THR A 17 7.53 13.30 -11.22
N ASP A 18 7.78 14.55 -10.86
CA ASP A 18 9.02 14.99 -10.18
C ASP A 18 9.02 14.68 -8.69
N TYR A 19 7.89 14.29 -8.12
CA TYR A 19 7.71 14.13 -6.68
C TYR A 19 7.56 12.68 -6.26
N ARG A 20 7.95 12.41 -5.02
CA ARG A 20 7.77 11.15 -4.30
C ARG A 20 6.99 11.39 -3.02
N TYR A 21 6.27 10.38 -2.59
CA TYR A 21 5.32 10.47 -1.49
C TYR A 21 5.68 9.44 -0.43
N LYS A 22 5.98 9.92 0.78
CA LYS A 22 6.23 9.06 1.93
C LYS A 22 5.18 9.33 2.99
N LYS A 23 4.57 8.26 3.51
CA LYS A 23 3.80 8.34 4.75
C LYS A 23 4.74 8.28 5.95
N CYS A 24 4.53 9.21 6.87
CA CYS A 24 5.26 9.32 8.12
C CYS A 24 4.27 9.60 9.25
N GLY A 25 3.89 8.57 10.00
CA GLY A 25 2.80 8.69 10.97
C GLY A 25 1.52 9.14 10.27
N ASN A 26 0.95 10.24 10.74
CA ASN A 26 -0.24 10.85 10.15
C ASN A 26 0.05 11.87 9.03
N CYS A 27 1.31 12.02 8.62
CA CYS A 27 1.68 12.99 7.59
C CYS A 27 2.01 12.33 6.25
N ILE A 28 1.76 13.04 5.15
CA ILE A 28 2.39 12.80 3.86
C ILE A 28 3.55 13.79 3.70
N VAL A 29 4.73 13.24 3.50
CA VAL A 29 5.93 13.98 3.13
C VAL A 29 6.07 13.93 1.60
N ILE A 30 6.09 15.09 0.98
CA ILE A 30 6.36 15.27 -0.45
C ILE A 30 7.85 15.52 -0.61
N LEU A 31 8.49 14.65 -1.37
CA LEU A 31 9.92 14.60 -1.57
C LEU A 31 10.24 14.87 -3.03
N LYS A 32 11.32 15.60 -3.31
CA LYS A 32 11.84 15.82 -4.66
C LYS A 32 13.23 15.18 -4.77
N PRO A 33 13.46 14.26 -5.71
CA PRO A 33 14.80 13.75 -5.99
C PRO A 33 15.72 14.90 -6.42
N LEU A 34 16.96 14.85 -5.95
CA LEU A 34 18.09 15.66 -6.42
C LEU A 34 18.78 14.98 -7.63
N PRO A 35 19.56 15.71 -8.44
CA PRO A 35 20.25 15.13 -9.62
C PRO A 35 21.12 13.91 -9.30
N ASP A 36 21.67 13.82 -8.10
CA ASP A 36 22.53 12.74 -7.61
C ASP A 36 21.81 11.82 -6.61
N THR A 37 20.48 11.80 -6.64
CA THR A 37 19.67 10.85 -5.86
C THR A 37 19.78 9.45 -6.45
N ILE A 38 20.27 8.52 -5.64
CA ILE A 38 20.33 7.11 -5.97
C ILE A 38 19.01 6.47 -5.53
N THR A 39 18.39 5.71 -6.43
CA THR A 39 17.12 5.03 -6.18
C THR A 39 17.14 3.58 -6.69
N ASN A 40 16.14 2.82 -6.29
CA ASN A 40 15.83 1.51 -6.89
C ASN A 40 14.62 1.58 -7.86
N GLU A 41 14.35 2.74 -8.48
CA GLU A 41 13.18 2.92 -9.33
C GLU A 41 13.18 2.08 -10.61
N GLU A 42 14.36 1.69 -11.08
CA GLU A 42 14.55 0.84 -12.25
C GLU A 42 14.37 -0.66 -11.94
N ARG A 43 13.97 -1.01 -10.70
CA ARG A 43 13.90 -2.42 -10.31
C ARG A 43 12.81 -3.16 -11.08
N LEU A 44 13.09 -4.44 -11.31
CA LEU A 44 12.16 -5.40 -11.89
C LEU A 44 11.94 -6.56 -10.91
N HIS A 45 10.75 -7.15 -10.95
CA HIS A 45 10.42 -8.37 -10.21
C HIS A 45 11.17 -9.56 -10.81
N LYS A 46 11.64 -10.49 -9.97
CA LYS A 46 12.22 -11.76 -10.46
C LYS A 46 11.09 -12.75 -10.72
N SER A 47 11.09 -13.40 -11.88
CA SER A 47 10.17 -14.52 -12.12
C SER A 47 10.36 -15.60 -11.06
N TYR A 48 9.33 -16.41 -10.84
CA TYR A 48 9.34 -17.52 -9.88
C TYR A 48 10.54 -18.48 -10.08
N ASP A 49 10.91 -18.74 -11.34
CA ASP A 49 12.03 -19.59 -11.73
C ASP A 49 13.38 -18.85 -11.82
N ASN A 50 13.44 -17.57 -11.43
CA ASN A 50 14.59 -16.67 -11.53
C ASN A 50 15.17 -16.47 -12.95
N ARG A 51 14.48 -16.90 -14.02
CA ARG A 51 14.98 -16.79 -15.40
C ARG A 51 14.71 -15.43 -16.06
N TYR A 52 13.67 -14.72 -15.62
CA TYR A 52 13.23 -13.49 -16.27
C TYR A 52 13.00 -12.36 -15.27
N ARG A 53 13.04 -11.13 -15.79
CA ARG A 53 12.71 -9.92 -15.05
C ARG A 53 11.38 -9.38 -15.56
N ILE A 54 10.43 -9.19 -14.65
CA ILE A 54 9.06 -8.80 -14.95
C ILE A 54 8.86 -7.34 -14.51
N PRO A 55 8.25 -6.49 -15.35
CA PRO A 55 7.89 -5.14 -14.94
C PRO A 55 6.99 -5.15 -13.70
N ILE A 56 7.25 -4.20 -12.80
CA ILE A 56 6.40 -3.96 -11.62
C ILE A 56 5.33 -2.91 -11.94
N ASN A 57 4.30 -2.82 -11.11
CA ASN A 57 3.28 -1.79 -11.26
C ASN A 57 3.78 -0.47 -10.64
N ASP A 58 4.48 0.32 -11.45
CA ASP A 58 5.16 1.55 -11.04
C ASP A 58 4.27 2.56 -10.31
N LYS A 59 2.97 2.57 -10.65
CA LYS A 59 1.99 3.45 -10.01
C LYS A 59 1.77 3.13 -8.53
N TYR A 60 1.93 1.88 -8.11
CA TYR A 60 1.61 1.42 -6.75
C TYR A 60 2.78 0.78 -6.02
N ALA A 61 3.89 0.51 -6.71
CA ALA A 61 5.07 -0.11 -6.14
C ALA A 61 5.76 0.79 -5.11
N GLN A 62 6.42 0.13 -4.17
CA GLN A 62 7.25 0.77 -3.16
C GLN A 62 8.70 0.82 -3.62
N TYR A 63 9.35 1.95 -3.32
CA TYR A 63 10.72 2.27 -3.70
C TYR A 63 11.52 2.76 -2.50
N ARG A 64 12.83 2.90 -2.70
CA ARG A 64 13.76 3.54 -1.78
C ARG A 64 14.78 4.40 -2.52
N GLY A 65 15.34 5.35 -1.79
CA GLY A 65 16.45 6.17 -2.26
C GLY A 65 17.29 6.68 -1.10
N ASN A 66 18.48 7.19 -1.40
CA ASN A 66 19.43 7.65 -0.37
C ASN A 66 19.06 9.03 0.18
N LYS A 67 18.63 9.97 -0.67
CA LYS A 67 18.38 11.36 -0.27
C LYS A 67 17.32 12.06 -1.09
N PHE A 68 16.68 13.07 -0.50
CA PHE A 68 15.63 13.86 -1.14
C PHE A 68 15.59 15.27 -0.56
N TYR A 69 15.15 16.23 -1.36
CA TYR A 69 14.69 17.53 -0.85
C TYR A 69 13.26 17.40 -0.31
N VAL A 70 13.01 17.90 0.90
CA VAL A 70 11.68 17.88 1.51
C VAL A 70 10.90 19.12 1.07
N GLU A 71 10.04 18.93 0.08
CA GLU A 71 9.28 20.00 -0.56
C GLU A 71 8.11 20.46 0.32
N LYS A 72 7.41 19.51 0.95
CA LYS A 72 6.22 19.80 1.75
C LYS A 72 5.90 18.65 2.70
N ILE A 73 5.29 18.97 3.84
CA ILE A 73 4.72 17.98 4.75
C ILE A 73 3.29 18.43 5.05
N ILE A 74 2.34 17.50 4.99
CA ILE A 74 0.92 17.76 5.21
C ILE A 74 0.40 16.74 6.20
N ASP A 75 -0.28 17.19 7.24
CA ASP A 75 -1.03 16.32 8.14
C ASP A 75 -2.33 15.85 7.47
N ILE A 76 -2.57 14.54 7.48
CA ILE A 76 -3.65 13.90 6.73
C ILE A 76 -5.03 14.19 7.34
N ASP A 77 -5.11 14.47 8.65
CA ASP A 77 -6.38 14.69 9.36
C ASP A 77 -6.80 16.15 9.44
N THR A 78 -5.85 17.08 9.31
CA THR A 78 -6.11 18.54 9.36
C THR A 78 -5.92 19.25 8.02
N LEU A 79 -5.22 18.65 7.05
CA LEU A 79 -4.71 19.30 5.82
C LEU A 79 -3.77 20.48 6.06
N GLU A 80 -3.31 20.66 7.30
CA GLU A 80 -2.37 21.72 7.63
C GLU A 80 -0.97 21.37 7.15
N ASP A 81 -0.25 22.42 6.73
CA ASP A 81 1.16 22.30 6.36
C ASP A 81 1.98 22.19 7.66
N VAL A 82 2.85 21.19 7.74
CA VAL A 82 3.69 20.93 8.92
C VAL A 82 5.15 21.24 8.57
N SER A 83 5.91 21.83 9.49
CA SER A 83 7.31 22.21 9.23
C SER A 83 8.29 21.04 9.33
N GLN A 84 7.97 20.02 10.13
CA GLN A 84 8.82 18.84 10.34
C GLN A 84 8.04 17.62 10.84
N VAL A 85 8.54 16.42 10.55
CA VAL A 85 8.01 15.16 11.08
C VAL A 85 9.13 14.15 11.30
N VAL A 86 9.01 13.29 12.32
CA VAL A 86 10.00 12.23 12.59
C VAL A 86 9.39 10.87 12.29
N ASN A 87 10.01 10.11 11.39
CA ASN A 87 9.69 8.72 11.17
C ASN A 87 10.52 7.86 12.12
N SER A 88 9.86 7.11 13.00
CA SER A 88 10.52 6.07 13.80
C SER A 88 10.29 4.72 13.12
N CYS A 89 11.33 4.14 12.53
CA CYS A 89 11.29 2.82 11.92
C CYS A 89 12.33 1.94 12.62
N TYR A 90 11.86 0.93 13.37
CA TYR A 90 12.70 0.13 14.27
C TYR A 90 13.53 1.02 15.21
N SER A 91 14.86 0.85 15.23
CA SER A 91 15.80 1.61 16.05
C SER A 91 16.24 2.95 15.43
N LYS A 92 15.81 3.27 14.21
CA LYS A 92 16.23 4.49 13.49
C LYS A 92 15.13 5.54 13.50
N LYS A 93 15.51 6.78 13.83
CA LYS A 93 14.66 7.97 13.74
C LYS A 93 15.19 8.85 12.61
N ILE A 94 14.37 9.06 11.58
CA ILE A 94 14.69 9.96 10.47
C ILE A 94 13.78 11.19 10.59
N LYS A 95 14.40 12.37 10.65
CA LYS A 95 13.71 13.65 10.73
C LYS A 95 13.59 14.25 9.33
N TYR A 96 12.38 14.64 8.96
CA TYR A 96 12.08 15.37 7.73
C TYR A 96 11.74 16.81 8.12
N VAL A 97 12.36 17.79 7.48
CA VAL A 97 12.14 19.22 7.72
C VAL A 97 11.93 19.89 6.38
N VAL A 98 10.84 20.66 6.22
CA VAL A 98 10.54 21.38 4.98
C VAL A 98 11.72 22.28 4.59
N ASN A 99 12.01 22.34 3.28
CA ASN A 99 13.12 23.07 2.68
C ASN A 99 14.53 22.57 3.04
N GLN A 100 14.65 21.35 3.59
CA GLN A 100 15.93 20.72 3.87
C GLN A 100 16.10 19.42 3.08
N ILE A 101 17.36 19.01 2.92
CA ILE A 101 17.70 17.69 2.38
C ILE A 101 17.65 16.69 3.52
N VAL A 102 16.99 15.56 3.28
CA VAL A 102 17.03 14.38 4.14
C VAL A 102 17.85 13.29 3.46
N GLU A 103 18.73 12.63 4.20
CA GLU A 103 19.63 11.60 3.69
C GLU A 103 19.75 10.44 4.68
N THR A 104 20.01 9.24 4.17
CA THR A 104 20.25 8.03 4.95
C THR A 104 21.20 7.08 4.21
N ILE A 105 21.76 6.13 4.96
CA ILE A 105 22.48 4.98 4.41
C ILE A 105 21.57 4.20 3.45
N PHE A 106 22.11 3.86 2.28
CA PHE A 106 21.45 3.12 1.22
C PHE A 106 22.35 1.94 0.81
N ASP A 107 21.89 0.70 1.01
CA ASP A 107 22.56 -0.47 0.43
C ASP A 107 22.26 -0.48 -1.07
N GLU A 108 23.27 -0.41 -1.94
CA GLU A 108 23.08 -0.21 -3.40
C GLU A 108 22.42 -1.40 -4.14
N GLU A 109 21.83 -2.36 -3.42
CA GLU A 109 21.13 -3.51 -3.96
C GLU A 109 19.80 -3.12 -4.65
N LYS A 110 19.88 -2.74 -5.93
CA LYS A 110 18.75 -2.24 -6.73
C LYS A 110 17.50 -3.16 -6.74
N HIS A 111 17.63 -4.46 -6.46
CA HIS A 111 16.47 -5.37 -6.43
C HIS A 111 15.76 -5.43 -5.09
N LYS A 112 16.37 -4.92 -4.03
CA LYS A 112 15.84 -4.98 -2.67
C LYS A 112 14.94 -3.78 -2.41
N VAL A 113 13.74 -4.02 -1.90
CA VAL A 113 12.85 -2.96 -1.38
C VAL A 113 13.04 -2.83 0.13
N LEU A 114 13.08 -3.94 0.84
CA LEU A 114 13.32 -4.01 2.27
C LEU A 114 14.82 -3.83 2.58
N GLY A 115 15.28 -2.58 2.67
CA GLY A 115 16.68 -2.23 2.91
C GLY A 115 16.82 -0.85 3.54
N GLY A 116 18.06 -0.42 3.72
CA GLY A 116 18.40 0.95 4.05
C GLY A 116 17.98 1.91 2.93
N GLY A 117 17.52 3.10 3.30
CA GLY A 117 16.97 4.05 2.36
C GLY A 117 15.70 4.70 2.90
N ILE A 118 15.32 5.80 2.29
CA ILE A 118 14.04 6.44 2.51
C ILE A 118 13.02 5.69 1.64
N HIS A 119 12.09 4.95 2.26
CA HIS A 119 10.99 4.33 1.54
C HIS A 119 9.93 5.34 1.13
N TYR A 120 9.48 5.27 -0.13
CA TYR A 120 8.47 6.15 -0.72
C TYR A 120 7.70 5.45 -1.84
N PHE A 121 6.69 6.16 -2.36
CA PHE A 121 5.92 5.81 -3.55
C PHE A 121 6.03 6.92 -4.59
N LYS A 122 5.89 6.58 -5.87
CA LYS A 122 5.76 7.57 -6.96
C LYS A 122 4.37 8.21 -7.04
N ASN A 123 3.38 7.59 -6.41
CA ASN A 123 2.00 8.07 -6.38
C ASN A 123 1.52 8.29 -4.94
N ILE A 124 0.72 9.32 -4.72
CA ILE A 124 0.19 9.65 -3.38
C ILE A 124 -0.82 8.62 -2.86
N ILE A 125 -1.52 7.91 -3.75
CA ILE A 125 -2.56 6.94 -3.38
C ILE A 125 -2.00 5.79 -2.52
N PRO A 126 -0.98 5.03 -2.97
CA PRO A 126 -0.38 3.98 -2.14
C PRO A 126 0.28 4.56 -0.88
N ALA A 127 0.86 5.76 -0.95
CA ALA A 127 1.41 6.43 0.23
C ALA A 127 0.32 6.73 1.29
N TYR A 128 -0.84 7.25 0.87
CA TYR A 128 -1.96 7.55 1.77
C TYR A 128 -2.43 6.31 2.55
N TYR A 129 -2.59 5.18 1.86
CA TYR A 129 -3.05 3.93 2.47
C TYR A 129 -1.96 3.15 3.19
N TRP A 130 -0.67 3.45 2.94
CA TRP A 130 0.45 2.74 3.55
C TRP A 130 0.39 2.83 5.07
N GLN A 131 0.32 1.67 5.74
CA GLN A 131 0.21 1.57 7.20
C GLN A 131 -0.91 2.46 7.79
N ASN A 132 -1.95 2.73 7.01
CA ASN A 132 -3.03 3.61 7.44
C ASN A 132 -4.08 2.83 8.21
N ASP A 133 -4.44 3.33 9.40
CA ASP A 133 -5.59 2.82 10.15
C ASP A 133 -6.87 3.50 9.65
N VAL A 134 -7.47 2.93 8.60
CA VAL A 134 -8.70 3.47 8.00
C VAL A 134 -9.89 3.08 8.87
N LYS A 135 -10.36 4.02 9.68
CA LYS A 135 -11.57 3.83 10.51
C LYS A 135 -12.85 3.83 9.69
N ASN A 136 -12.90 4.59 8.60
CA ASN A 136 -14.09 4.76 7.77
C ASN A 136 -13.73 4.86 6.29
N GLY A 137 -14.51 4.19 5.45
CA GLY A 137 -14.40 4.24 3.99
C GLY A 137 -13.54 3.13 3.38
N LYS A 138 -13.13 3.34 2.13
CA LYS A 138 -12.37 2.35 1.34
C LYS A 138 -10.95 2.21 1.90
N TYR A 139 -10.43 0.99 1.89
CA TYR A 139 -9.04 0.67 2.15
C TYR A 139 -8.48 -0.18 1.00
N LEU A 140 -7.26 0.13 0.58
CA LEU A 140 -6.50 -0.58 -0.44
C LEU A 140 -5.11 -0.88 0.09
N SER A 141 -4.56 -2.05 -0.24
CA SER A 141 -3.14 -2.31 -0.03
C SER A 141 -2.55 -3.12 -1.17
N TRP A 142 -1.26 -2.87 -1.40
CA TRP A 142 -0.48 -3.47 -2.47
C TRP A 142 0.73 -4.21 -1.87
N ASN A 143 1.26 -5.18 -2.61
CA ASN A 143 2.58 -5.73 -2.33
C ASN A 143 3.67 -4.72 -2.76
N GLU A 144 4.94 -5.06 -2.52
CA GLU A 144 6.08 -4.20 -2.82
C GLU A 144 6.21 -3.85 -4.32
N ASP A 145 5.75 -4.74 -5.21
CA ASP A 145 5.71 -4.58 -6.67
C ASP A 145 4.48 -3.82 -7.18
N GLY A 146 3.61 -3.34 -6.29
CA GLY A 146 2.41 -2.60 -6.65
C GLY A 146 1.25 -3.47 -7.13
N GLY A 147 1.33 -4.78 -6.96
CA GLY A 147 0.21 -5.72 -7.14
C GLY A 147 -0.81 -5.53 -6.01
N LEU A 148 -2.09 -5.31 -6.36
CA LEU A 148 -3.16 -5.14 -5.37
C LEU A 148 -3.38 -6.47 -4.63
N ILE A 149 -3.24 -6.47 -3.30
CA ILE A 149 -3.42 -7.68 -2.48
C ILE A 149 -4.69 -7.63 -1.63
N LYS A 150 -5.25 -6.44 -1.36
CA LYS A 150 -6.46 -6.29 -0.55
C LYS A 150 -7.25 -5.03 -0.92
N LYS A 151 -8.57 -5.18 -0.93
CA LYS A 151 -9.54 -4.08 -1.06
C LYS A 151 -10.71 -4.36 -0.13
N CYS A 152 -11.00 -3.43 0.78
CA CYS A 152 -12.13 -3.55 1.69
C CYS A 152 -12.71 -2.19 2.06
N VAL A 153 -13.79 -2.20 2.85
CA VAL A 153 -14.43 -1.01 3.39
C VAL A 153 -14.51 -1.15 4.90
N TYR A 154 -14.19 -0.07 5.61
CA TYR A 154 -14.33 0.04 7.05
C TYR A 154 -15.45 1.01 7.41
N LYS A 155 -16.12 0.74 8.54
CA LYS A 155 -17.07 1.62 9.20
C LYS A 155 -16.81 1.53 10.70
N ASN A 156 -16.48 2.66 11.33
CA ASN A 156 -16.12 2.77 12.74
C ASN A 156 -15.05 1.75 13.19
N GLY A 157 -14.00 1.57 12.38
CA GLY A 157 -12.88 0.66 12.64
C GLY A 157 -13.19 -0.82 12.37
N LYS A 158 -14.41 -1.16 11.92
CA LYS A 158 -14.81 -2.54 11.62
C LYS A 158 -15.02 -2.73 10.13
N LEU A 159 -14.73 -3.93 9.61
CA LEU A 159 -15.03 -4.26 8.22
C LEU A 159 -16.54 -4.22 7.99
N ASP A 160 -16.98 -3.50 6.96
CA ASP A 160 -18.39 -3.30 6.64
C ASP A 160 -18.56 -3.12 5.13
N GLY A 161 -19.18 -4.11 4.48
CA GLY A 161 -19.32 -4.21 3.03
C GLY A 161 -18.37 -5.22 2.40
N LYS A 162 -18.11 -5.02 1.10
CA LYS A 162 -17.34 -5.96 0.28
C LYS A 162 -15.86 -6.01 0.67
N TYR A 163 -15.34 -7.22 0.84
CA TYR A 163 -13.94 -7.53 1.06
C TYR A 163 -13.41 -8.38 -0.10
N MET A 164 -12.23 -8.02 -0.60
CA MET A 164 -11.51 -8.77 -1.62
C MET A 164 -10.04 -8.89 -1.23
N GLU A 165 -9.47 -10.07 -1.40
CA GLU A 165 -8.05 -10.37 -1.26
C GLU A 165 -7.58 -11.14 -2.50
N PHE A 166 -6.36 -10.89 -2.92
CA PHE A 166 -5.81 -11.36 -4.19
C PHE A 166 -4.47 -12.07 -3.97
N TYR A 167 -4.14 -12.99 -4.87
CA TYR A 167 -2.81 -13.54 -5.04
C TYR A 167 -1.87 -12.52 -5.71
N ASN A 168 -0.57 -12.78 -5.68
CA ASN A 168 0.44 -11.88 -6.26
C ASN A 168 0.27 -11.66 -7.77
N ASP A 169 -0.35 -12.60 -8.47
CA ASP A 169 -0.69 -12.50 -9.90
C ASP A 169 -2.01 -11.75 -10.17
N GLY A 170 -2.67 -11.25 -9.12
CA GLY A 170 -3.92 -10.51 -9.20
C GLY A 170 -5.19 -11.37 -9.23
N ARG A 171 -5.09 -12.71 -9.23
CA ARG A 171 -6.27 -13.58 -9.14
C ARG A 171 -6.93 -13.45 -7.76
N ALA A 172 -8.25 -13.54 -7.73
CA ALA A 172 -8.99 -13.49 -6.47
C ALA A 172 -8.62 -14.68 -5.59
N LYS A 173 -8.21 -14.41 -4.36
CA LYS A 173 -7.97 -15.41 -3.31
C LYS A 173 -9.20 -15.57 -2.43
N LYS A 174 -9.86 -14.45 -2.11
CA LYS A 174 -11.04 -14.43 -1.25
C LYS A 174 -11.94 -13.26 -1.61
N ILE A 175 -13.23 -13.52 -1.74
CA ILE A 175 -14.27 -12.50 -1.91
C ILE A 175 -15.35 -12.78 -0.88
N CYS A 176 -15.62 -11.82 -0.02
CA CYS A 176 -16.66 -11.95 0.98
C CYS A 176 -17.29 -10.60 1.33
N ASN A 177 -18.34 -10.62 2.13
CA ASN A 177 -18.97 -9.43 2.68
C ASN A 177 -18.90 -9.48 4.20
N TYR A 178 -18.74 -8.30 4.79
CA TYR A 178 -18.77 -8.09 6.22
C TYR A 178 -19.90 -7.14 6.60
N LYS A 179 -20.39 -7.27 7.82
CA LYS A 179 -21.27 -6.29 8.46
C LYS A 179 -20.83 -6.14 9.90
N ASN A 180 -20.51 -4.94 10.34
CA ASN A 180 -20.01 -4.68 11.70
C ASN A 180 -18.87 -5.61 12.16
N GLY A 181 -17.96 -5.98 11.24
CA GLY A 181 -16.78 -6.80 11.52
C GLY A 181 -16.98 -8.32 11.45
N VAL A 182 -18.20 -8.82 11.22
CA VAL A 182 -18.46 -10.26 11.04
C VAL A 182 -18.86 -10.57 9.59
N PHE A 183 -18.63 -11.80 9.13
CA PHE A 183 -19.08 -12.23 7.81
C PHE A 183 -20.60 -12.15 7.70
N ASP A 184 -21.10 -11.54 6.63
CA ASP A 184 -22.53 -11.39 6.39
C ASP A 184 -22.79 -11.35 4.88
N GLY A 185 -23.42 -12.40 4.35
CA GLY A 185 -23.64 -12.65 2.93
C GLY A 185 -22.67 -13.66 2.31
N LYS A 186 -22.49 -13.56 0.99
CA LYS A 186 -21.70 -14.52 0.21
C LYS A 186 -20.21 -14.50 0.58
N TYR A 187 -19.63 -15.68 0.75
CA TYR A 187 -18.20 -15.94 0.95
C TYR A 187 -17.71 -16.92 -0.12
N ILE A 188 -16.62 -16.60 -0.78
CA ILE A 188 -15.94 -17.50 -1.72
C ILE A 188 -14.43 -17.40 -1.51
N ALA A 189 -13.77 -18.54 -1.36
CA ALA A 189 -12.32 -18.67 -1.37
C ALA A 189 -11.87 -19.53 -2.54
N TYR A 190 -10.76 -19.13 -3.16
CA TYR A 190 -10.19 -19.77 -4.33
C TYR A 190 -8.77 -20.24 -4.01
N ASN A 191 -8.31 -21.30 -4.69
CA ASN A 191 -6.90 -21.67 -4.70
C ASN A 191 -6.13 -20.82 -5.71
N GLU A 192 -4.80 -21.02 -5.76
CA GLU A 192 -3.92 -20.29 -6.67
C GLU A 192 -4.17 -20.62 -8.15
N HIS A 193 -4.95 -21.64 -8.50
CA HIS A 193 -5.33 -21.97 -9.86
C HIS A 193 -6.70 -21.41 -10.26
N GLY A 194 -7.39 -20.72 -9.33
CA GLY A 194 -8.74 -20.19 -9.53
C GLY A 194 -9.86 -21.20 -9.24
N GLY A 195 -9.52 -22.42 -8.78
CA GLY A 195 -10.46 -23.41 -8.31
C GLY A 195 -11.15 -22.94 -7.02
N VAL A 196 -12.47 -23.11 -6.93
CA VAL A 196 -13.23 -22.75 -5.73
C VAL A 196 -12.94 -23.78 -4.65
N MET A 197 -12.32 -23.35 -3.55
CA MET A 197 -12.06 -24.20 -2.38
C MET A 197 -13.25 -24.21 -1.42
N MET A 198 -13.87 -23.04 -1.23
CA MET A 198 -14.97 -22.87 -0.29
C MET A 198 -15.96 -21.87 -0.84
N LYS A 199 -17.24 -22.21 -0.71
CA LYS A 199 -18.34 -21.28 -0.89
C LYS A 199 -19.28 -21.42 0.29
N CYS A 200 -19.56 -20.31 0.98
CA CYS A 200 -20.56 -20.30 2.03
C CYS A 200 -21.43 -19.04 1.95
N GLU A 201 -22.65 -19.13 2.47
CA GLU A 201 -23.47 -17.97 2.80
C GLU A 201 -23.49 -17.79 4.33
N TYR A 202 -23.13 -16.59 4.78
CA TYR A 202 -23.07 -16.25 6.20
C TYR A 202 -24.23 -15.33 6.59
N VAL A 203 -24.75 -15.50 7.81
CA VAL A 203 -25.63 -14.54 8.46
C VAL A 203 -25.10 -14.28 9.86
N ASN A 204 -24.78 -13.02 10.17
CA ASN A 204 -24.22 -12.63 11.47
C ASN A 204 -23.01 -13.50 11.92
N GLY A 205 -22.12 -13.81 10.99
CA GLY A 205 -20.92 -14.61 11.24
C GLY A 205 -21.12 -16.13 11.25
N GLN A 206 -22.35 -16.62 11.12
CA GLN A 206 -22.63 -18.06 11.06
C GLN A 206 -22.83 -18.54 9.64
N CYS A 207 -22.14 -19.61 9.25
CA CYS A 207 -22.31 -20.25 7.94
C CYS A 207 -23.65 -20.99 7.93
N ILE A 208 -24.55 -20.64 7.01
CA ILE A 208 -25.88 -21.26 6.88
C ILE A 208 -25.98 -22.21 5.69
N VAL A 209 -25.06 -22.09 4.72
CA VAL A 209 -24.95 -23.00 3.57
C VAL A 209 -23.47 -23.20 3.28
N ASP A 210 -22.93 -24.37 3.57
CA ASP A 210 -21.54 -24.71 3.22
C ASP A 210 -21.50 -25.57 1.95
N LYS A 211 -20.69 -25.13 0.98
CA LYS A 211 -20.33 -25.86 -0.24
C LYS A 211 -18.82 -25.88 -0.36
N SER A 212 -18.14 -26.43 0.64
CA SER A 212 -16.71 -26.74 0.60
C SER A 212 -16.44 -27.78 -0.49
N VAL A 213 -15.54 -27.48 -1.42
CA VAL A 213 -15.04 -28.46 -2.38
C VAL A 213 -13.73 -28.98 -1.80
N MET A 214 -13.76 -30.16 -1.19
CA MET A 214 -12.52 -30.88 -0.87
C MET A 214 -11.94 -31.37 -2.20
N GLU A 215 -10.93 -30.67 -2.72
CA GLU A 215 -10.08 -31.25 -3.77
C GLU A 215 -9.41 -32.50 -3.16
N LYS A 216 -9.93 -33.68 -3.50
CA LYS A 216 -9.20 -34.93 -3.28
C LYS A 216 -7.91 -34.81 -4.07
N LYS A 217 -6.77 -34.72 -3.36
CA LYS A 217 -5.46 -34.98 -3.95
C LYS A 217 -5.49 -36.42 -4.47
N ASN A 218 -5.49 -36.59 -5.79
CA ASN A 218 -5.12 -37.84 -6.44
C ASN A 218 -3.60 -37.93 -6.52
#